data_AF-A0A1M3CUA8-F1
#
_entry.id   AF-A0A1M3CUA8-F1
#
_cell.length_a   1.000
_cell.length_b   1.000
_cell.length_c   1.000
_cell.angle_alpha   90.00
_cell.angle_beta   90.00
_cell.angle_gamma   90.00
#
_symmetry.space_group_name_H-M   'P 1'
#
loop_
_entity.id
_entity.type
_entity.pdbx_description
1 polymer ?
#
loop_
_entity_poly.entity_id
_entity_poly.type
_entity_poly.pdbx_seq_one_letter_code
_entity_poly.pdbx_strand_id
1 'polypeptide(L)'
;MRKKDELKLNTFLQNTFNQVNSRVSSTPLHHVSLCKSHVVFRFENHEQVVKVSKTHQLFLKKLLNNQPSIEISRDPLGQMIKTLYKKEYSFYYLYSSGGNGHKAAKEALLEKNLLDLFEKVKIRLVQNQTIEIDPSIQEKDFDALQKDFRLLDPSKFIDWCKNNGLIQEDDVLKGFLGKVGSWCAEQWDHAQQSGDANKQKSLASKQWLSDLFFGPIIFIKTLKSLVELKPEKIVCTQALANYAILLAIRVYNRFFLAKNKEPLKLHLYMTDMATKYSEHFFSSIKILPSALRKNLILYAPVPHKHTDWYELCHLPQTQVKALKVSQLPVRPAFIKAIENFKPNFEHPHVQLNISCDDELILLNHLLKHQTNQDVESSSHINLEKHSQNSIQLKYNMNAKDENLFIMLGSQPTESEIQKHIDDLISKARAQPNKDYHTFVFAGPFHAKKDCFYKRLHQFILSKTSWPSNLKVVPLSYQDQLQIVSLYLMCDTVTHSGGLTSMELLVIQKVLKKYPHIKRKRSIHVPSIKDRKPENCMPPWEKGNFHVLQKKIGAELLVLTS
;
A
#
# COMPACT_ATOMS: atom_id res chain seq x y z
N MET A 1 -2.58 44.33 -17.32
CA MET A 1 -1.63 43.42 -18.03
C MET A 1 -0.81 44.25 -18.99
N ARG A 2 0.50 44.02 -19.12
CA ARG A 2 1.25 44.62 -20.24
C ARG A 2 0.89 43.82 -21.50
N LYS A 3 0.57 44.48 -22.63
CA LYS A 3 0.20 43.85 -23.92
C LYS A 3 1.15 42.71 -24.35
N LYS A 4 2.42 42.78 -23.95
CA LYS A 4 3.46 41.78 -24.24
C LYS A 4 3.23 40.44 -23.55
N ASP A 5 2.63 40.43 -22.36
CA ASP A 5 2.33 39.19 -21.60
C ASP A 5 1.08 38.49 -22.15
N GLU A 6 0.13 39.27 -22.66
CA GLU A 6 -1.09 38.80 -23.32
C GLU A 6 -0.80 38.13 -24.67
N LEU A 7 0.11 38.71 -25.47
CA LEU A 7 0.54 38.12 -26.74
C LEU A 7 1.28 36.78 -26.53
N LYS A 8 2.22 36.73 -25.58
CA LYS A 8 2.93 35.49 -25.24
C LYS A 8 1.98 34.41 -24.73
N LEU A 9 0.94 34.79 -24.00
CA LEU A 9 -0.10 33.86 -23.55
C LEU A 9 -0.94 33.34 -24.71
N ASN A 10 -1.45 34.22 -25.58
CA ASN A 10 -2.25 33.79 -26.72
C ASN A 10 -1.43 32.85 -27.60
N THR A 11 -0.15 33.14 -27.84
CA THR A 11 0.75 32.21 -28.53
C THR A 11 0.93 30.89 -27.77
N PHE A 12 1.12 30.90 -26.45
CA PHE A 12 1.26 29.67 -25.66
C PHE A 12 -0.03 28.82 -25.64
N LEU A 13 -1.19 29.45 -25.46
CA LEU A 13 -2.49 28.78 -25.45
C LEU A 13 -2.85 28.29 -26.84
N GLN A 14 -2.63 29.09 -27.90
CA GLN A 14 -2.82 28.65 -29.27
C GLN A 14 -1.90 27.47 -29.60
N ASN A 15 -0.62 27.51 -29.18
CA ASN A 15 0.31 26.42 -29.43
C ASN A 15 -0.03 25.17 -28.63
N THR A 16 -0.45 25.31 -27.37
CA THR A 16 -0.88 24.18 -26.53
C THR A 16 -2.17 23.59 -27.07
N PHE A 17 -3.15 24.42 -27.42
CA PHE A 17 -4.43 24.04 -28.01
C PHE A 17 -4.24 23.41 -29.39
N ASN A 18 -3.34 23.93 -30.22
CA ASN A 18 -3.00 23.34 -31.52
C ASN A 18 -2.26 22.01 -31.35
N GLN A 19 -1.37 21.85 -30.37
CA GLN A 19 -0.73 20.57 -30.05
C GLN A 19 -1.71 19.53 -29.50
N VAL A 20 -2.73 19.98 -28.78
CA VAL A 20 -3.82 19.17 -28.25
C VAL A 20 -4.75 18.75 -29.40
N ASN A 21 -5.25 19.70 -30.20
CA ASN A 21 -6.11 19.46 -31.36
C ASN A 21 -5.42 18.67 -32.48
N SER A 22 -4.12 18.83 -32.70
CA SER A 22 -3.40 18.03 -33.70
C SER A 22 -3.34 16.55 -33.32
N ARG A 23 -3.63 16.20 -32.06
CA ARG A 23 -3.64 14.82 -31.54
C ARG A 23 -5.06 14.27 -31.35
N VAL A 24 -6.08 15.12 -31.46
CA VAL A 24 -7.46 14.80 -31.12
C VAL A 24 -8.35 15.22 -32.30
N SER A 25 -8.84 14.25 -33.07
CA SER A 25 -9.77 14.51 -34.19
C SER A 25 -11.05 15.18 -33.67
N SER A 26 -11.34 16.39 -34.16
CA SER A 26 -12.63 17.11 -34.18
C SER A 26 -13.54 17.09 -32.93
N THR A 27 -13.05 16.66 -31.77
CA THR A 27 -13.88 16.52 -30.57
C THR A 27 -13.96 17.87 -29.85
N PRO A 28 -15.15 18.40 -29.53
CA PRO A 28 -15.27 19.68 -28.86
C PRO A 28 -14.63 19.65 -27.46
N LEU A 29 -13.86 20.71 -27.14
CA LEU A 29 -13.34 20.92 -25.80
C LEU A 29 -14.49 21.37 -24.90
N HIS A 30 -14.87 20.51 -23.95
CA HIS A 30 -15.97 20.80 -23.02
C HIS A 30 -15.51 21.52 -21.75
N HIS A 31 -14.28 21.26 -21.29
CA HIS A 31 -13.83 21.75 -19.98
C HIS A 31 -12.33 22.00 -19.90
N VAL A 32 -11.95 23.02 -19.12
CA VAL A 32 -10.57 23.23 -18.70
C VAL A 32 -10.54 23.39 -17.19
N SER A 33 -9.77 22.56 -16.50
CA SER A 33 -9.56 22.69 -15.05
C SER A 33 -8.08 22.83 -14.69
N LEU A 34 -7.79 23.61 -13.64
CA LEU A 34 -6.45 23.72 -13.08
C LEU A 34 -6.29 22.85 -11.83
N CYS A 35 -5.33 21.93 -11.88
CA CYS A 35 -4.83 21.15 -10.75
C CYS A 35 -3.40 21.57 -10.38
N LYS A 36 -2.95 21.30 -9.15
CA LYS A 36 -1.69 21.79 -8.53
C LYS A 36 -0.46 21.92 -9.43
N SER A 37 -0.22 21.04 -10.40
CA SER A 37 0.88 21.14 -11.39
C SER A 37 0.44 20.94 -12.84
N HIS A 38 -0.87 20.92 -13.12
CA HIS A 38 -1.43 20.52 -14.41
C HIS A 38 -2.65 21.35 -14.83
N VAL A 39 -2.88 21.45 -16.13
CA VAL A 39 -4.14 21.87 -16.74
C VAL A 39 -4.77 20.62 -17.35
N VAL A 40 -6.01 20.32 -16.99
CA VAL A 40 -6.76 19.20 -17.57
C VAL A 40 -7.76 19.77 -18.57
N PHE A 41 -7.59 19.38 -19.82
CA PHE A 41 -8.53 19.62 -20.91
C PHE A 41 -9.46 18.42 -21.00
N ARG A 42 -10.78 18.59 -20.83
CA ARG A 42 -11.75 17.50 -21.01
C ARG A 42 -12.52 17.71 -22.29
N PHE A 43 -12.55 16.66 -23.07
CA PHE A 43 -13.35 16.50 -24.28
C PHE A 43 -14.49 15.53 -23.96
N GLU A 44 -15.44 15.40 -24.89
CA GLU A 44 -16.65 14.58 -24.69
C GLU A 44 -16.32 13.13 -24.27
N ASN A 45 -15.25 12.56 -24.83
CA ASN A 45 -14.90 11.14 -24.65
C ASN A 45 -13.51 10.90 -24.05
N HIS A 46 -12.74 11.93 -23.70
CA HIS A 46 -11.40 11.76 -23.12
C HIS A 46 -10.90 13.01 -22.38
N GLU A 47 -9.85 12.83 -21.57
CA GLU A 47 -9.17 13.92 -20.86
C GLU A 47 -7.69 14.00 -21.26
N GLN A 48 -7.16 15.21 -21.41
CA GLN A 48 -5.74 15.46 -21.64
C GLN A 48 -5.17 16.32 -20.51
N VAL A 49 -4.13 15.80 -19.85
CA VAL A 49 -3.46 16.45 -18.71
C VAL A 49 -2.14 17.05 -19.17
N VAL A 50 -2.02 18.38 -19.11
CA VAL A 50 -0.81 19.13 -19.51
C VAL A 50 -0.12 19.67 -18.26
N LYS A 51 1.14 19.30 -18.04
CA LYS A 51 1.93 19.83 -16.93
C LYS A 51 2.28 21.30 -17.19
N VAL A 52 1.99 22.18 -16.23
CA VAL A 52 2.24 23.62 -16.34
C VAL A 52 3.08 24.13 -15.18
N SER A 53 3.93 25.13 -15.43
CA SER A 53 4.71 25.76 -14.37
C SER A 53 3.83 26.57 -13.42
N LYS A 54 4.29 26.78 -12.17
CA LYS A 54 3.55 27.53 -11.14
C LYS A 54 3.18 28.96 -11.58
N THR A 55 4.04 29.60 -12.38
CA THR A 55 3.78 30.93 -12.97
C THR A 55 2.63 30.89 -13.96
N HIS A 56 2.60 29.89 -14.86
CA HIS A 56 1.49 29.70 -15.79
C HIS A 56 0.18 29.42 -15.05
N GLN A 57 0.21 28.74 -13.90
CA GLN A 57 -0.99 28.49 -13.12
C GLN A 57 -1.57 29.73 -12.46
N LEU A 58 -0.73 30.51 -11.77
CA LEU A 58 -1.14 31.78 -11.18
C LEU A 58 -1.74 32.72 -12.24
N PHE A 59 -1.19 32.65 -13.45
CA PHE A 59 -1.64 33.45 -14.58
C PHE A 59 -2.94 32.93 -15.19
N LEU A 60 -3.05 31.63 -15.48
CA LEU A 60 -4.28 30.98 -15.94
C LEU A 60 -5.42 31.15 -14.93
N LYS A 61 -5.13 31.08 -13.64
CA LYS A 61 -6.11 31.32 -12.58
C LYS A 61 -6.62 32.77 -12.59
N LYS A 62 -5.75 33.75 -12.85
CA LYS A 62 -6.17 35.15 -13.05
C LYS A 62 -6.96 35.34 -14.35
N LEU A 63 -6.61 34.64 -15.41
CA LEU A 63 -7.26 34.73 -16.72
C LEU A 63 -8.66 34.12 -16.70
N LEU A 64 -8.80 32.90 -16.16
CA LEU A 64 -10.07 32.21 -15.99
C LEU A 64 -11.02 32.97 -15.06
N ASN A 65 -10.48 33.68 -14.07
CA ASN A 65 -11.27 34.58 -13.23
C ASN A 65 -11.76 35.85 -13.96
N ASN A 66 -11.18 36.21 -15.11
CA ASN A 66 -11.48 37.44 -15.85
C ASN A 66 -12.21 37.22 -17.18
N GLN A 67 -12.46 35.97 -17.59
CA GLN A 67 -13.26 35.64 -18.77
C GLN A 67 -14.62 35.09 -18.35
N PRO A 68 -15.70 35.88 -18.41
CA PRO A 68 -17.04 35.45 -17.96
C PRO A 68 -17.69 34.40 -18.86
N SER A 69 -17.16 34.15 -20.07
CA SER A 69 -17.69 33.18 -21.04
C SER A 69 -17.08 31.78 -20.93
N ILE A 70 -15.98 31.62 -20.19
CA ILE A 70 -15.48 30.29 -19.84
C ILE A 70 -16.15 29.95 -18.52
N GLU A 71 -17.32 29.31 -18.60
CA GLU A 71 -17.91 28.68 -17.44
C GLU A 71 -16.88 27.66 -16.93
N ILE A 72 -16.12 28.02 -15.89
CA ILE A 72 -15.32 27.07 -15.14
C ILE A 72 -16.36 26.11 -14.60
N SER A 73 -16.63 25.01 -15.31
CA SER A 73 -17.71 24.13 -14.90
C SER A 73 -17.37 23.73 -13.48
N ARG A 74 -18.29 24.13 -12.61
CA ARG A 74 -18.27 23.80 -11.21
C ARG A 74 -18.20 22.30 -11.20
N ASP A 75 -17.09 21.71 -10.75
CA ASP A 75 -17.02 20.27 -10.57
C ASP A 75 -18.13 19.91 -9.58
N PRO A 76 -19.31 19.41 -10.02
CA PRO A 76 -20.47 19.37 -9.15
C PRO A 76 -20.21 18.36 -8.03
N LEU A 77 -19.42 17.32 -8.32
CA LEU A 77 -18.96 16.34 -7.35
C LEU A 77 -18.03 17.00 -6.33
N GLY A 78 -17.10 17.83 -6.82
CA GLY A 78 -16.19 18.62 -5.98
C GLY A 78 -16.93 19.58 -5.06
N GLN A 79 -17.95 20.27 -5.56
CA GLN A 79 -18.78 21.17 -4.75
C GLN A 79 -19.66 20.40 -3.78
N MET A 80 -20.34 19.35 -4.23
CA MET A 80 -21.14 18.49 -3.39
C MET A 80 -20.30 17.92 -2.24
N ILE A 81 -19.12 17.37 -2.52
CA ILE A 81 -18.23 16.86 -1.46
C ILE A 81 -17.77 17.99 -0.54
N LYS A 82 -17.37 19.14 -1.09
CA LYS A 82 -16.99 20.29 -0.27
C LYS A 82 -18.13 20.88 0.53
N THR A 83 -19.39 20.74 0.12
CA THR A 83 -20.55 21.29 0.85
C THR A 83 -21.03 20.29 1.87
N LEU A 84 -21.23 19.05 1.45
CA LEU A 84 -21.77 17.97 2.27
C LEU A 84 -20.79 17.40 3.29
N TYR A 85 -19.49 17.47 2.98
CA TYR A 85 -18.45 16.76 3.72
C TYR A 85 -17.25 17.65 4.07
N LYS A 86 -17.40 19.00 3.95
CA LYS A 86 -16.37 20.02 4.21
C LYS A 86 -15.60 19.83 5.51
N LYS A 87 -16.29 19.23 6.51
CA LYS A 87 -15.82 19.08 7.90
C LYS A 87 -15.35 17.68 8.28
N GLU A 88 -15.45 16.70 7.39
CA GLU A 88 -15.21 15.31 7.74
C GLU A 88 -14.05 14.66 6.96
N TYR A 89 -13.60 15.28 5.86
CA TYR A 89 -12.73 14.57 4.89
C TYR A 89 -11.48 15.33 4.42
N SER A 90 -11.04 16.38 5.11
CA SER A 90 -9.69 16.92 4.91
C SER A 90 -8.66 16.12 5.70
N PHE A 91 -8.16 15.04 5.09
CA PHE A 91 -7.18 14.13 5.71
C PHE A 91 -5.75 14.50 5.34
N TYR A 92 -4.88 14.49 6.35
CA TYR A 92 -3.43 14.59 6.17
C TYR A 92 -2.74 13.30 6.61
N TYR A 93 -2.15 12.58 5.67
CA TYR A 93 -1.43 11.33 5.92
C TYR A 93 0.07 11.57 6.03
N LEU A 94 0.66 11.07 7.10
CA LEU A 94 2.10 11.01 7.33
C LEU A 94 2.54 9.55 7.34
N TYR A 95 3.56 9.21 6.55
CA TYR A 95 4.10 7.84 6.48
C TYR A 95 5.58 7.86 6.15
N SER A 96 6.23 6.70 6.18
CA SER A 96 7.61 6.51 5.70
C SER A 96 7.65 5.39 4.67
N SER A 97 8.41 5.55 3.58
CA SER A 97 8.51 4.52 2.55
C SER A 97 9.61 3.47 2.76
N GLY A 98 10.44 3.59 3.81
CA GLY A 98 11.41 2.53 4.15
C GLY A 98 10.70 1.20 4.44
N GLY A 99 11.15 0.11 3.80
CA GLY A 99 10.58 -1.24 3.96
C GLY A 99 9.14 -1.44 3.47
N ASN A 100 8.52 -0.45 2.80
CA ASN A 100 7.16 -0.42 2.25
C ASN A 100 5.97 -0.72 3.19
N GLY A 101 6.15 -1.36 4.36
CA GLY A 101 5.07 -1.77 5.25
C GLY A 101 4.21 -0.61 5.75
N HIS A 102 4.83 0.49 6.20
CA HIS A 102 4.10 1.69 6.65
C HIS A 102 3.35 2.39 5.50
N LYS A 103 3.92 2.37 4.29
CA LYS A 103 3.27 2.89 3.08
C LYS A 103 2.03 2.06 2.72
N ALA A 104 2.15 0.74 2.73
CA ALA A 104 1.04 -0.17 2.45
C ALA A 104 -0.09 -0.05 3.49
N ALA A 105 0.24 0.09 4.78
CA ALA A 105 -0.74 0.37 5.82
C ALA A 105 -1.43 1.73 5.64
N LYS A 106 -0.69 2.76 5.22
CA LYS A 106 -1.27 4.07 4.87
C LYS A 106 -2.22 3.94 3.69
N GLU A 107 -1.86 3.20 2.65
CA GLU A 107 -2.71 2.95 1.49
C GLU A 107 -3.99 2.21 1.88
N ALA A 108 -3.90 1.20 2.74
CA ALA A 108 -5.08 0.51 3.27
C ALA A 108 -6.02 1.44 4.05
N LEU A 109 -5.48 2.30 4.92
CA LEU A 109 -6.28 3.27 5.68
C LEU A 109 -6.91 4.34 4.78
N LEU A 110 -6.17 4.80 3.77
CA LEU A 110 -6.64 5.77 2.79
C LEU A 110 -7.78 5.20 1.95
N GLU A 111 -7.59 4.00 1.39
CA GLU A 111 -8.60 3.27 0.64
C GLU A 111 -9.86 3.07 1.49
N LYS A 112 -9.71 2.65 2.75
CA LYS A 112 -10.84 2.46 3.67
C LYS A 112 -11.62 3.75 3.94
N ASN A 113 -10.93 4.85 4.24
CA ASN A 113 -11.59 6.13 4.55
C ASN A 113 -12.27 6.74 3.31
N LEU A 114 -11.68 6.55 2.12
CA LEU A 114 -12.24 7.04 0.87
C LEU A 114 -13.38 6.18 0.34
N LEU A 115 -13.35 4.86 0.55
CA LEU A 115 -14.46 3.99 0.20
C LEU A 115 -15.71 4.30 1.04
N ASP A 116 -15.53 4.61 2.33
CA ASP A 116 -16.64 5.10 3.16
C ASP A 116 -17.23 6.41 2.61
N LEU A 117 -16.37 7.36 2.20
CA LEU A 117 -16.83 8.60 1.55
C LEU A 117 -17.55 8.32 0.23
N PHE A 118 -16.98 7.44 -0.60
CA PHE A 118 -17.52 7.05 -1.89
C PHE A 118 -18.92 6.46 -1.76
N GLU A 119 -19.11 5.50 -0.85
CA GLU A 119 -20.42 4.88 -0.63
C GLU A 119 -21.44 5.89 -0.07
N LYS A 120 -21.02 6.77 0.86
CA LYS A 120 -21.89 7.84 1.37
C LYS A 120 -22.31 8.82 0.28
N VAL A 121 -21.40 9.18 -0.62
CA VAL A 121 -21.70 10.02 -1.79
C VAL A 121 -22.69 9.30 -2.71
N LYS A 122 -22.46 8.02 -3.01
CA LYS A 122 -23.30 7.21 -3.89
C LYS A 122 -24.71 7.02 -3.33
N ILE A 123 -24.85 6.67 -2.05
CA ILE A 123 -26.15 6.51 -1.38
C ILE A 123 -26.95 7.80 -1.46
N ARG A 124 -26.33 8.95 -1.20
CA ARG A 124 -27.02 10.25 -1.28
C ARG A 124 -27.50 10.58 -2.69
N LEU A 125 -26.69 10.27 -3.71
CA LEU A 125 -27.09 10.47 -5.11
C LEU A 125 -28.25 9.57 -5.53
N VAL A 126 -28.30 8.33 -5.03
CA VAL A 126 -29.38 7.37 -5.33
C VAL A 126 -30.68 7.73 -4.61
N GLN A 127 -30.59 8.18 -3.36
CA GLN A 127 -31.78 8.42 -2.55
C GLN A 127 -32.60 9.64 -3.01
N ASN A 128 -32.15 10.40 -4.03
CA ASN A 128 -32.78 11.63 -4.51
C ASN A 128 -33.28 12.51 -3.36
N GLN A 129 -32.61 12.45 -2.20
CA GLN A 129 -33.01 13.27 -1.09
C GLN A 129 -32.74 14.69 -1.58
N THR A 130 -33.84 15.40 -1.82
CA THR A 130 -33.98 16.84 -1.79
C THR A 130 -33.54 17.33 -0.41
N ILE A 131 -32.28 17.07 -0.08
CA ILE A 131 -31.53 17.89 0.83
C ILE A 131 -31.63 19.28 0.20
N GLU A 132 -31.69 20.32 1.03
CA GLU A 132 -31.34 21.68 0.65
C GLU A 132 -29.88 21.70 0.18
N ILE A 133 -29.61 21.02 -0.93
CA ILE A 133 -28.37 21.07 -1.65
C ILE A 133 -28.27 22.53 -2.03
N ASP A 134 -27.09 23.08 -1.76
CA ASP A 134 -26.68 24.41 -2.19
C ASP A 134 -27.50 24.83 -3.43
N PRO A 135 -28.37 25.86 -3.33
CA PRO A 135 -29.30 26.24 -4.41
C PRO A 135 -28.63 26.45 -5.77
N SER A 136 -27.29 26.49 -5.75
CA SER A 136 -26.42 26.60 -6.89
C SER A 136 -26.13 25.28 -7.65
N ILE A 137 -26.56 24.12 -7.16
CA ILE A 137 -26.54 22.83 -7.87
C ILE A 137 -27.92 22.59 -8.48
N GLN A 138 -27.99 22.55 -9.81
CA GLN A 138 -29.25 22.42 -10.55
C GLN A 138 -29.60 20.94 -10.77
N GLU A 139 -30.86 20.63 -11.07
CA GLU A 139 -31.32 19.26 -11.34
C GLU A 139 -30.51 18.58 -12.47
N LYS A 140 -30.14 19.33 -13.52
CA LYS A 140 -29.26 18.86 -14.59
C LYS A 140 -27.87 18.40 -14.11
N ASP A 141 -27.39 18.93 -13.00
CA ASP A 141 -26.10 18.55 -12.41
C ASP A 141 -26.20 17.19 -11.69
N PHE A 142 -27.39 16.82 -11.20
CA PHE A 142 -27.62 15.50 -10.60
C PHE A 142 -27.58 14.38 -11.63
N ASP A 143 -28.22 14.58 -12.78
CA ASP A 143 -28.17 13.62 -13.89
C ASP A 143 -26.73 13.43 -14.38
N ALA A 144 -25.95 14.51 -14.44
CA ALA A 144 -24.52 14.45 -14.76
C ALA A 144 -23.72 13.69 -13.69
N LEU A 145 -24.04 13.89 -12.40
CA LEU A 145 -23.38 13.20 -11.29
C LEU A 145 -23.66 11.70 -11.26
N GLN A 146 -24.89 11.29 -11.56
CA GLN A 146 -25.25 9.86 -11.64
C GLN A 146 -24.49 9.13 -12.75
N LYS A 147 -24.13 9.84 -13.82
CA LYS A 147 -23.34 9.32 -14.95
C LYS A 147 -21.84 9.55 -14.78
N ASP A 148 -21.41 10.15 -13.68
CA ASP A 148 -20.01 10.50 -13.47
C ASP A 148 -19.16 9.25 -13.31
N PHE A 149 -18.24 9.04 -14.25
CA PHE A 149 -17.37 7.87 -14.27
C PHE A 149 -16.52 7.73 -13.00
N ARG A 150 -16.25 8.83 -12.27
CA ARG A 150 -15.52 8.82 -10.99
C ARG A 150 -16.30 8.06 -9.92
N LEU A 151 -17.63 8.04 -10.01
CA LEU A 151 -18.51 7.36 -9.07
C LEU A 151 -18.84 5.92 -9.49
N LEU A 152 -18.37 5.49 -10.66
CA LEU A 152 -18.49 4.12 -11.14
C LEU A 152 -17.30 3.25 -10.72
N ASP A 153 -16.13 3.86 -10.54
CA ASP A 153 -14.88 3.16 -10.17
C ASP A 153 -14.23 3.83 -8.95
N PRO A 154 -14.20 3.13 -7.79
CA PRO A 154 -13.56 3.65 -6.59
C PRO A 154 -12.11 4.09 -6.78
N SER A 155 -11.35 3.43 -7.66
CA SER A 155 -9.94 3.80 -7.91
C SER A 155 -9.85 5.19 -8.54
N LYS A 156 -10.72 5.49 -9.51
CA LYS A 156 -10.81 6.81 -10.14
C LYS A 156 -11.28 7.88 -9.16
N PHE A 157 -12.21 7.54 -8.26
CA PHE A 157 -12.63 8.44 -7.18
C PHE A 157 -11.46 8.81 -6.26
N ILE A 158 -10.67 7.81 -5.84
CA ILE A 158 -9.52 7.98 -4.97
C ILE A 158 -8.47 8.89 -5.63
N ASP A 159 -8.15 8.65 -6.90
CA ASP A 159 -7.18 9.46 -7.64
C ASP A 159 -7.68 10.89 -7.84
N TRP A 160 -8.97 11.07 -8.13
CA TRP A 160 -9.58 12.39 -8.19
C TRP A 160 -9.48 13.12 -6.83
N CYS A 161 -9.74 12.45 -5.71
CA CYS A 161 -9.62 13.04 -4.36
C CYS A 161 -8.20 13.55 -4.08
N LYS A 162 -7.18 12.77 -4.47
CA LYS A 162 -5.76 13.16 -4.34
C LYS A 162 -5.44 14.37 -5.22
N ASN A 163 -5.87 14.35 -6.48
CA ASN A 163 -5.59 15.43 -7.44
C ASN A 163 -6.26 16.76 -7.04
N ASN A 164 -7.41 16.70 -6.38
CA ASN A 164 -8.15 17.87 -5.91
C ASN A 164 -7.74 18.33 -4.50
N GLY A 165 -6.77 17.67 -3.87
CA GLY A 165 -6.25 18.05 -2.57
C GLY A 165 -7.21 17.84 -1.41
N LEU A 166 -8.21 16.95 -1.56
CA LEU A 166 -9.00 16.45 -0.43
C LEU A 166 -8.14 15.59 0.50
N ILE A 167 -7.10 14.98 -0.06
CA ILE A 167 -6.10 14.23 0.66
C ILE A 167 -4.74 14.83 0.37
N GLN A 168 -3.97 15.03 1.44
CA GLN A 168 -2.55 15.25 1.35
C GLN A 168 -1.82 14.05 1.95
N GLU A 169 -0.76 13.61 1.28
CA GLU A 169 0.13 12.56 1.74
C GLU A 169 1.55 13.11 1.72
N ASP A 170 2.26 13.01 2.84
CA ASP A 170 3.68 13.35 2.91
C ASP A 170 4.49 12.15 3.45
N ASP A 171 5.53 11.79 2.72
CA ASP A 171 6.55 10.86 3.17
C ASP A 171 7.54 11.61 4.08
N VAL A 172 7.53 11.32 5.37
CA VAL A 172 8.34 12.03 6.36
C VAL A 172 9.82 11.74 6.17
N LEU A 173 10.17 10.58 5.61
CA LEU A 173 11.56 10.22 5.35
C LEU A 173 12.01 10.84 4.02
N LYS A 174 11.48 10.36 2.89
CA LYS A 174 11.93 10.80 1.56
C LYS A 174 11.44 12.19 1.18
N GLY A 175 10.21 12.54 1.57
CA GLY A 175 9.59 13.82 1.22
C GLY A 175 10.14 15.00 2.03
N PHE A 176 10.31 14.84 3.35
CA PHE A 176 10.80 15.94 4.19
C PHE A 176 12.33 16.04 4.22
N LEU A 177 13.04 14.92 4.30
CA LEU A 177 14.50 14.91 4.41
C LEU A 177 15.22 14.78 3.06
N GLY A 178 14.47 14.58 1.98
CA GLY A 178 15.01 14.51 0.62
C GLY A 178 16.03 13.38 0.46
N LYS A 179 17.21 13.72 -0.08
CA LYS A 179 18.28 12.74 -0.36
C LYS A 179 18.76 11.98 0.87
N VAL A 180 18.83 12.64 2.04
CA VAL A 180 19.28 11.99 3.28
C VAL A 180 18.25 10.95 3.73
N GLY A 181 16.97 11.27 3.64
CA GLY A 181 15.90 10.32 3.93
C GLY A 181 15.90 9.14 2.96
N SER A 182 16.10 9.38 1.67
CA SER A 182 16.27 8.30 0.68
C SER A 182 17.44 7.40 1.01
N TRP A 183 18.61 7.96 1.36
CA TRP A 183 19.77 7.17 1.76
C TRP A 183 19.51 6.34 3.01
N CYS A 184 18.87 6.89 4.04
CA CYS A 184 18.47 6.13 5.24
C CYS A 184 17.51 4.97 4.90
N ALA A 185 16.55 5.21 4.00
CA ALA A 185 15.63 4.20 3.53
C ALA A 185 16.36 3.09 2.75
N GLU A 186 17.31 3.45 1.90
CA GLU A 186 18.14 2.49 1.14
C GLU A 186 19.01 1.64 2.06
N GLN A 187 19.60 2.21 3.11
CA GLN A 187 20.36 1.45 4.11
C GLN A 187 19.47 0.44 4.85
N TRP A 188 18.22 0.82 5.14
CA TRP A 188 17.24 -0.09 5.73
C TRP A 188 16.86 -1.20 4.76
N ASP A 189 16.47 -0.84 3.53
CA ASP A 189 16.05 -1.78 2.49
C ASP A 189 17.19 -2.77 2.16
N HIS A 190 18.43 -2.31 2.06
CA HIS A 190 19.60 -3.17 1.86
C HIS A 190 19.79 -4.16 3.02
N ALA A 191 19.62 -3.71 4.26
CA ALA A 191 19.72 -4.60 5.43
C ALA A 191 18.60 -5.66 5.47
N GLN A 192 17.43 -5.36 4.90
CA GLN A 192 16.36 -6.35 4.69
C GLN A 192 16.72 -7.33 3.57
N GLN A 193 17.15 -6.83 2.41
CA GLN A 193 17.57 -7.65 1.27
C GLN A 193 18.73 -8.58 1.61
N SER A 194 19.64 -8.18 2.49
CA SER A 194 20.77 -9.03 2.93
C SER A 194 20.44 -9.96 4.09
N GLY A 195 19.22 -9.90 4.65
CA GLY A 195 18.85 -10.67 5.85
C GLY A 195 19.63 -10.27 7.11
N ASP A 196 20.23 -9.07 7.14
CA ASP A 196 21.06 -8.62 8.25
C ASP A 196 20.22 -8.05 9.40
N ALA A 197 19.68 -8.95 10.22
CA ALA A 197 18.90 -8.59 11.40
C ALA A 197 19.69 -7.76 12.42
N ASN A 198 21.02 -7.90 12.50
CA ASN A 198 21.84 -7.11 13.43
C ASN A 198 21.95 -5.66 12.96
N LYS A 199 22.15 -5.43 11.66
CA LYS A 199 22.11 -4.09 11.07
C LYS A 199 20.75 -3.45 11.22
N GLN A 200 19.66 -4.19 10.99
CA GLN A 200 18.29 -3.69 11.21
C GLN A 200 18.07 -3.28 12.67
N LYS A 201 18.49 -4.12 13.64
CA LYS A 201 18.49 -3.78 15.08
C LYS A 201 19.31 -2.52 15.38
N SER A 202 20.51 -2.43 14.80
CA SER A 202 21.39 -1.27 14.97
C SER A 202 20.75 0.02 14.44
N LEU A 203 20.17 -0.02 13.24
CA LEU A 203 19.47 1.13 12.64
C LEU A 203 18.26 1.54 13.49
N ALA A 204 17.44 0.58 13.93
CA ALA A 204 16.30 0.85 14.81
C ALA A 204 16.74 1.46 16.15
N SER A 205 17.84 0.98 16.74
CA SER A 205 18.38 1.52 18.01
C SER A 205 18.88 2.96 17.88
N LYS A 206 19.18 3.43 16.66
CA LYS A 206 19.63 4.80 16.36
C LYS A 206 18.48 5.75 16.07
N GLN A 207 17.22 5.33 16.26
CA GLN A 207 16.05 6.19 16.04
C GLN A 207 16.13 7.50 16.83
N TRP A 208 16.67 7.49 18.06
CA TRP A 208 16.81 8.71 18.87
C TRP A 208 17.74 9.76 18.23
N LEU A 209 18.79 9.33 17.50
CA LEU A 209 19.66 10.23 16.74
C LEU A 209 18.89 10.87 15.58
N SER A 210 18.08 10.06 14.88
CA SER A 210 17.20 10.54 13.81
C SER A 210 16.26 11.63 14.33
N ASP A 211 15.64 11.39 15.49
CA ASP A 211 14.74 12.36 16.14
C ASP A 211 15.48 13.65 16.55
N LEU A 212 16.73 13.55 17.00
CA LEU A 212 17.56 14.70 17.37
C LEU A 212 17.94 15.56 16.16
N PHE A 213 18.50 14.96 15.12
CA PHE A 213 19.03 15.70 13.96
C PHE A 213 17.94 16.12 12.98
N PHE A 214 16.95 15.27 12.74
CA PHE A 214 15.91 15.52 11.74
C PHE A 214 14.62 16.06 12.34
N GLY A 215 14.46 15.99 13.66
CA GLY A 215 13.32 16.55 14.39
C GLY A 215 12.99 17.99 14.03
N PRO A 216 13.96 18.94 13.99
CA PRO A 216 13.69 20.32 13.60
C PRO A 216 13.12 20.47 12.18
N ILE A 217 13.67 19.73 11.21
CA ILE A 217 13.22 19.77 9.81
C ILE A 217 11.81 19.20 9.71
N ILE A 218 11.55 18.05 10.35
CA ILE A 218 10.23 17.40 10.37
C ILE A 218 9.21 18.33 11.04
N PHE A 219 9.54 18.94 12.17
CA PHE A 219 8.69 19.93 12.84
C PHE A 219 8.29 21.08 11.91
N ILE A 220 9.26 21.72 11.25
CA ILE A 220 8.99 22.86 10.36
C ILE A 220 8.11 22.44 9.18
N LYS A 221 8.42 21.31 8.54
CA LYS A 221 7.66 20.79 7.39
C LYS A 221 6.24 20.40 7.78
N THR A 222 6.07 19.68 8.89
CA THR A 222 4.75 19.34 9.41
C THR A 222 3.96 20.61 9.75
N LEU A 223 4.53 21.56 10.50
CA LEU A 223 3.84 22.80 10.86
C LEU A 223 3.41 23.59 9.62
N LYS A 224 4.29 23.71 8.63
CA LYS A 224 3.99 24.35 7.35
C LYS A 224 2.80 23.67 6.67
N SER A 225 2.84 22.35 6.52
CA SER A 225 1.73 21.59 5.92
C SER A 225 0.42 21.79 6.70
N LEU A 226 0.45 21.80 8.03
CA LEU A 226 -0.75 22.07 8.84
C LEU A 226 -1.32 23.47 8.61
N VAL A 227 -0.47 24.50 8.52
CA VAL A 227 -0.90 25.89 8.25
C VAL A 227 -1.49 26.05 6.85
N GLU A 228 -0.86 25.43 5.85
CA GLU A 228 -1.28 25.52 4.45
C GLU A 228 -2.56 24.72 4.17
N LEU A 229 -2.65 23.50 4.70
CA LEU A 229 -3.72 22.55 4.37
C LEU A 229 -4.92 22.67 5.31
N LYS A 230 -4.68 23.06 6.57
CA LYS A 230 -5.69 23.11 7.65
C LYS A 230 -6.50 21.81 7.75
N PRO A 231 -5.84 20.65 7.92
CA PRO A 231 -6.53 19.37 7.93
C PRO A 231 -7.37 19.20 9.19
N GLU A 232 -8.36 18.31 9.10
CA GLU A 232 -9.27 18.01 10.20
C GLU A 232 -8.89 16.73 10.93
N LYS A 233 -8.17 15.85 10.22
CA LYS A 233 -7.62 14.63 10.78
C LYS A 233 -6.23 14.36 10.24
N ILE A 234 -5.31 14.07 11.15
CA ILE A 234 -3.96 13.60 10.79
C ILE A 234 -3.90 12.11 11.06
N VAL A 235 -3.57 11.34 10.04
CA VAL A 235 -3.34 9.90 10.14
C VAL A 235 -1.85 9.64 9.94
N CYS A 236 -1.22 8.93 10.87
CA CYS A 236 0.19 8.59 10.78
C CYS A 236 0.36 7.08 10.85
N THR A 237 1.18 6.50 9.99
CA THR A 237 1.53 5.06 10.05
C THR A 237 2.99 4.80 10.39
N GLN A 238 3.81 5.83 10.57
CA GLN A 238 5.21 5.70 10.95
C GLN A 238 5.43 5.88 12.45
N ALA A 239 6.42 5.20 13.01
CA ALA A 239 6.80 5.32 14.41
C ALA A 239 7.92 6.36 14.67
N LEU A 240 8.45 7.00 13.62
CA LEU A 240 9.59 7.93 13.69
C LEU A 240 9.12 9.38 13.96
N ALA A 241 9.96 10.18 14.63
CA ALA A 241 9.78 11.62 14.82
C ALA A 241 8.42 12.05 15.42
N ASN A 242 7.78 11.17 16.19
CA ASN A 242 6.48 11.44 16.82
C ASN A 242 6.50 12.71 17.69
N TYR A 243 7.61 12.97 18.39
CA TYR A 243 7.79 14.18 19.18
C TYR A 243 7.69 15.45 18.33
N ALA A 244 8.44 15.53 17.23
CA ALA A 244 8.46 16.69 16.34
C ALA A 244 7.09 16.94 15.68
N ILE A 245 6.42 15.87 15.24
CA ILE A 245 5.08 15.94 14.65
C ILE A 245 4.06 16.44 15.69
N LEU A 246 4.05 15.88 16.90
CA LEU A 246 3.14 16.29 17.97
C LEU A 246 3.40 17.72 18.46
N LEU A 247 4.67 18.15 18.47
CA LEU A 247 5.04 19.53 18.78
C LEU A 247 4.49 20.49 17.72
N ALA A 248 4.60 20.16 16.44
CA ALA A 248 4.02 20.94 15.34
C ALA A 248 2.49 21.04 15.49
N ILE A 249 1.82 19.93 15.81
CA ILE A 249 0.38 19.91 16.07
C ILE A 249 0.02 20.79 17.27
N ARG A 250 0.80 20.74 18.36
CA ARG A 250 0.56 21.59 19.53
C ARG A 250 0.68 23.07 19.19
N VAL A 251 1.70 23.45 18.44
CA VAL A 251 1.89 24.84 17.97
C VAL A 251 0.75 25.26 17.05
N TYR A 252 0.35 24.39 16.11
CA TYR A 252 -0.79 24.61 15.24
C TYR A 252 -2.09 24.84 16.02
N ASN A 253 -2.41 23.95 16.97
CA ASN A 253 -3.60 24.06 17.83
C ASN A 253 -3.60 25.34 18.67
N ARG A 254 -2.44 25.82 19.11
CA ARG A 254 -2.34 27.01 19.97
C ARG A 254 -2.45 28.32 19.19
N PHE A 255 -1.87 28.40 18.01
CA PHE A 255 -1.65 29.67 17.31
C PHE A 255 -2.40 29.81 15.98
N PHE A 256 -2.74 28.71 15.32
CA PHE A 256 -3.27 28.73 13.94
C PHE A 256 -4.66 28.12 13.82
N LEU A 257 -5.04 27.22 14.72
CA LEU A 257 -6.39 26.66 14.77
C LEU A 257 -7.38 27.68 15.32
N ALA A 258 -8.53 27.81 14.67
CA ALA A 258 -9.60 28.70 15.12
C ALA A 258 -10.11 28.26 16.50
N LYS A 259 -10.39 29.23 17.39
CA LYS A 259 -10.77 28.97 18.81
C LYS A 259 -12.02 28.09 18.98
N ASN A 260 -12.89 28.04 17.98
CA ASN A 260 -14.13 27.27 17.98
C ASN A 260 -13.98 25.85 17.40
N LYS A 261 -12.77 25.42 17.03
CA LYS A 261 -12.51 24.07 16.51
C LYS A 261 -11.92 23.19 17.58
N GLU A 262 -12.33 21.92 17.55
CA GLU A 262 -11.71 20.86 18.36
C GLU A 262 -10.21 20.76 18.07
N PRO A 263 -9.36 20.60 19.10
CA PRO A 263 -7.93 20.45 18.90
C PRO A 263 -7.59 19.28 17.97
N LEU A 264 -6.74 19.54 16.98
CA LEU A 264 -6.27 18.53 16.05
C LEU A 264 -5.44 17.47 16.78
N LYS A 265 -5.69 16.20 16.47
CA LYS A 265 -4.98 15.04 17.06
C LYS A 265 -4.26 14.23 16.00
N LEU A 266 -3.16 13.61 16.40
CA LEU A 266 -2.43 12.61 15.62
C LEU A 266 -3.05 11.24 15.84
N HIS A 267 -3.66 10.66 14.79
CA HIS A 267 -4.14 9.29 14.80
C HIS A 267 -3.03 8.36 14.32
N LEU A 268 -2.26 7.80 15.24
CA LEU A 268 -1.10 6.96 14.98
C LEU A 268 -1.50 5.49 14.87
N TYR A 269 -1.35 4.88 13.71
CA TYR A 269 -1.63 3.48 13.44
C TYR A 269 -0.35 2.66 13.43
N MET A 270 -0.23 1.72 14.36
CA MET A 270 0.88 0.77 14.43
C MET A 270 0.56 -0.51 13.65
N THR A 271 1.52 -0.93 12.83
CA THR A 271 1.46 -2.18 12.08
C THR A 271 2.03 -3.37 12.83
N ASP A 272 2.85 -3.11 13.85
CA ASP A 272 3.50 -4.14 14.66
C ASP A 272 2.65 -4.49 15.87
N MET A 273 2.66 -5.78 16.22
CA MET A 273 1.88 -6.29 17.33
C MET A 273 2.40 -5.70 18.65
N ALA A 274 1.49 -5.26 19.52
CA ALA A 274 1.82 -4.70 20.83
C ALA A 274 2.35 -5.80 21.76
N THR A 275 3.67 -5.96 21.79
CA THR A 275 4.39 -6.96 22.57
C THR A 275 5.63 -6.34 23.20
N LYS A 276 6.24 -7.00 24.17
CA LYS A 276 7.53 -6.59 24.75
C LYS A 276 8.68 -6.49 23.71
N TYR A 277 8.53 -7.10 22.54
CA TYR A 277 9.58 -7.09 21.52
C TYR A 277 9.48 -5.90 20.55
N SER A 278 8.33 -5.24 20.50
CA SER A 278 8.09 -4.03 19.70
C SER A 278 8.23 -2.75 20.53
N GLU A 279 8.81 -2.82 21.72
CA GLU A 279 8.96 -1.70 22.66
C GLU A 279 9.62 -0.47 22.05
N HIS A 280 10.56 -0.62 21.10
CA HIS A 280 11.20 0.51 20.43
C HIS A 280 10.23 1.42 19.66
N PHE A 281 9.13 0.87 19.12
CA PHE A 281 8.09 1.68 18.48
C PHE A 281 7.21 2.41 19.52
N PHE A 282 6.95 1.78 20.67
CA PHE A 282 6.13 2.35 21.74
C PHE A 282 6.91 3.23 22.72
N SER A 283 8.22 3.06 22.86
CA SER A 283 9.08 3.81 23.78
C SER A 283 9.14 5.29 23.38
N SER A 284 9.13 5.56 22.07
CA SER A 284 9.01 6.92 21.51
C SER A 284 7.75 7.63 22.01
N ILE A 285 6.66 6.90 22.27
CA ILE A 285 5.41 7.41 22.84
C ILE A 285 5.53 7.54 24.36
N LYS A 286 6.12 6.54 25.01
CA LYS A 286 6.30 6.47 26.47
C LYS A 286 7.03 7.68 27.04
N ILE A 287 8.04 8.18 26.32
CA ILE A 287 8.85 9.34 26.72
C ILE A 287 8.23 10.70 26.37
N LEU A 288 7.07 10.73 25.69
CA LEU A 288 6.44 12.00 25.32
C LEU A 288 5.99 12.77 26.57
N PRO A 289 6.25 14.09 26.66
CA PRO A 289 5.67 14.93 27.70
C PRO A 289 4.14 14.88 27.68
N SER A 290 3.50 14.96 28.84
CA SER A 290 2.02 14.97 28.99
C SER A 290 1.34 16.01 28.09
N ALA A 291 1.99 17.17 27.96
CA ALA A 291 1.63 18.29 27.13
C ALA A 291 1.46 17.95 25.62
N LEU A 292 2.24 16.99 25.11
CA LEU A 292 2.15 16.49 23.73
C LEU A 292 1.27 15.25 23.65
N ARG A 293 1.34 14.39 24.68
CA ARG A 293 0.62 13.12 24.74
C ARG A 293 -0.89 13.28 24.58
N LYS A 294 -1.48 14.35 25.12
CA LYS A 294 -2.93 14.66 24.95
C LYS A 294 -3.38 14.86 23.49
N ASN A 295 -2.45 15.11 22.56
CA ASN A 295 -2.72 15.28 21.13
C ASN A 295 -2.55 13.96 20.34
N LEU A 296 -2.31 12.83 21.00
CA LEU A 296 -2.11 11.52 20.36
C LEU A 296 -3.31 10.61 20.57
N ILE A 297 -3.73 9.90 19.53
CA ILE A 297 -4.63 8.74 19.62
C ILE A 297 -3.90 7.56 18.96
N LEU A 298 -3.64 6.51 19.73
CA LEU A 298 -2.95 5.31 19.27
C LEU A 298 -3.95 4.26 18.79
N TYR A 299 -3.76 3.76 17.58
CA TYR A 299 -4.45 2.61 17.02
C TYR A 299 -3.45 1.49 16.83
N ALA A 300 -3.63 0.38 17.53
CA ALA A 300 -2.69 -0.73 17.48
C ALA A 300 -3.42 -2.06 17.65
N PRO A 301 -2.89 -3.18 17.13
CA PRO A 301 -3.46 -4.51 17.36
C PRO A 301 -3.65 -4.80 18.86
N VAL A 302 -4.74 -5.49 19.21
CA VAL A 302 -5.00 -5.91 20.60
C VAL A 302 -3.79 -6.68 21.16
N PRO A 303 -3.25 -6.30 22.33
CA PRO A 303 -2.08 -6.96 22.90
C PRO A 303 -2.46 -8.39 23.30
N HIS A 304 -1.46 -9.26 23.29
CA HIS A 304 -1.63 -10.69 23.48
C HIS A 304 -1.76 -11.10 24.97
N LYS A 305 -1.56 -10.17 25.91
CA LYS A 305 -1.60 -10.36 27.36
C LYS A 305 -2.44 -9.24 28.01
N HIS A 306 -2.75 -9.36 29.30
CA HIS A 306 -3.26 -8.26 30.15
C HIS A 306 -2.28 -7.10 30.33
N THR A 307 -1.24 -6.99 29.49
CA THR A 307 -0.32 -5.85 29.50
C THR A 307 -1.15 -4.61 29.20
N ASP A 308 -1.23 -3.73 30.18
CA ASP A 308 -1.95 -2.47 30.04
C ASP A 308 -1.23 -1.63 28.99
N TRP A 309 -1.98 -0.99 28.10
CA TRP A 309 -1.43 0.02 27.19
C TRP A 309 -0.70 1.12 27.95
N TYR A 310 -1.11 1.39 29.18
CA TYR A 310 -0.39 2.26 30.09
C TYR A 310 1.06 1.79 30.33
N GLU A 311 1.30 0.49 30.58
CA GLU A 311 2.64 -0.05 30.79
C GLU A 311 3.54 0.12 29.55
N LEU A 312 2.96 -0.10 28.36
CA LEU A 312 3.68 -0.03 27.09
C LEU A 312 4.02 1.40 26.65
N CYS A 313 3.09 2.35 26.84
CA CYS A 313 3.23 3.68 26.23
C CYS A 313 2.75 4.87 27.10
N HIS A 314 2.41 4.64 28.37
CA HIS A 314 1.90 5.65 29.31
C HIS A 314 0.70 6.46 28.77
N LEU A 315 -0.10 5.86 27.88
CA LEU A 315 -1.33 6.45 27.37
C LEU A 315 -2.52 5.99 28.23
N PRO A 316 -3.46 6.89 28.56
CA PRO A 316 -4.73 6.49 29.16
C PRO A 316 -5.55 5.68 28.14
N GLN A 317 -6.41 4.78 28.64
CA GLN A 317 -7.22 3.89 27.80
C GLN A 317 -8.11 4.65 26.81
N THR A 318 -8.56 5.86 27.14
CA THR A 318 -9.35 6.72 26.24
C THR A 318 -8.60 7.13 24.96
N GLN A 319 -7.26 7.18 25.01
CA GLN A 319 -6.38 7.52 23.89
C GLN A 319 -5.89 6.31 23.12
N VAL A 320 -6.25 5.08 23.52
CA VAL A 320 -5.83 3.86 22.83
C VAL A 320 -7.04 3.13 22.25
N LYS A 321 -6.97 2.85 20.95
CA LYS A 321 -7.98 2.14 20.17
C LYS A 321 -7.40 0.81 19.74
N ALA A 322 -7.65 -0.21 20.55
CA ALA A 322 -7.22 -1.57 20.24
C ALA A 322 -7.99 -2.09 19.01
N LEU A 323 -7.27 -2.34 17.92
CA LEU A 323 -7.83 -2.73 16.63
C LEU A 323 -8.24 -4.19 16.68
N LYS A 324 -9.54 -4.44 16.49
CA LYS A 324 -10.04 -5.78 16.17
C LYS A 324 -9.51 -6.22 14.80
N VAL A 325 -9.52 -7.51 14.51
CA VAL A 325 -9.04 -8.05 13.21
C VAL A 325 -9.71 -7.38 12.00
N SER A 326 -11.00 -7.03 12.07
CA SER A 326 -11.73 -6.31 11.00
C SER A 326 -11.37 -4.81 10.87
N GLN A 327 -10.58 -4.30 11.82
CA GLN A 327 -10.16 -2.90 11.88
C GLN A 327 -8.67 -2.74 11.60
N LEU A 328 -7.92 -3.83 11.42
CA LEU A 328 -6.52 -3.79 11.04
C LEU A 328 -6.37 -3.04 9.71
N PRO A 329 -5.26 -2.31 9.49
CA PRO A 329 -4.97 -1.59 8.25
C PRO A 329 -4.59 -2.55 7.11
N VAL A 330 -5.48 -3.50 6.81
CA VAL A 330 -5.42 -4.39 5.64
C VAL A 330 -6.26 -3.76 4.53
N ARG A 331 -5.80 -3.87 3.29
CA ARG A 331 -6.46 -3.20 2.15
C ARG A 331 -7.91 -3.67 1.99
N PRO A 332 -8.88 -2.78 1.82
CA PRO A 332 -10.28 -3.15 1.56
C PRO A 332 -10.43 -4.13 0.38
N ALA A 333 -9.69 -3.94 -0.71
CA ALA A 333 -9.66 -4.90 -1.82
C ALA A 333 -9.26 -6.33 -1.38
N PHE A 334 -8.34 -6.47 -0.42
CA PHE A 334 -7.96 -7.77 0.15
C PHE A 334 -9.09 -8.37 0.99
N ILE A 335 -9.80 -7.56 1.78
CA ILE A 335 -10.98 -8.02 2.53
C ILE A 335 -12.09 -8.48 1.57
N LYS A 336 -12.39 -7.67 0.54
CA LYS A 336 -13.38 -8.00 -0.49
C LYS A 336 -12.99 -9.26 -1.27
N ALA A 337 -11.71 -9.40 -1.61
CA ALA A 337 -11.18 -10.60 -2.24
C ALA A 337 -11.45 -11.84 -1.38
N ILE A 338 -11.20 -11.76 -0.07
CA ILE A 338 -11.49 -12.84 0.88
C ILE A 338 -13.00 -13.14 0.97
N GLU A 339 -13.84 -12.12 1.06
CA GLU A 339 -15.30 -12.29 1.21
C GLU A 339 -15.93 -12.91 -0.04
N ASN A 340 -15.41 -12.56 -1.22
CA ASN A 340 -15.88 -13.09 -2.49
C ASN A 340 -15.21 -14.41 -2.90
N PHE A 341 -14.13 -14.81 -2.22
CA PHE A 341 -13.39 -16.01 -2.57
C PHE A 341 -14.26 -17.24 -2.31
N LYS A 342 -14.60 -17.94 -3.39
CA LYS A 342 -15.28 -19.24 -3.35
C LYS A 342 -14.25 -20.31 -3.69
N PRO A 343 -13.56 -20.87 -2.69
CA PRO A 343 -12.54 -21.85 -2.97
C PRO A 343 -13.13 -23.12 -3.57
N ASN A 344 -12.52 -23.61 -4.64
CA ASN A 344 -12.70 -24.98 -5.09
C ASN A 344 -11.52 -25.81 -4.57
N PHE A 345 -11.71 -26.53 -3.47
CA PHE A 345 -10.64 -27.32 -2.86
C PHE A 345 -10.47 -28.71 -3.50
N GLU A 346 -11.44 -29.15 -4.30
CA GLU A 346 -11.34 -30.38 -5.10
C GLU A 346 -10.44 -30.15 -6.32
N HIS A 347 -10.54 -28.95 -6.92
CA HIS A 347 -9.73 -28.48 -8.04
C HIS A 347 -9.03 -27.17 -7.67
N PRO A 348 -8.06 -27.21 -6.76
CA PRO A 348 -7.39 -26.00 -6.29
C PRO A 348 -6.66 -25.33 -7.43
N HIS A 349 -6.77 -24.02 -7.50
CA HIS A 349 -6.05 -23.21 -8.47
C HIS A 349 -5.65 -21.89 -7.83
N VAL A 350 -4.60 -21.29 -8.39
CA VAL A 350 -4.20 -19.92 -8.05
C VAL A 350 -4.24 -19.08 -9.32
N GLN A 351 -4.65 -17.82 -9.15
CA GLN A 351 -4.62 -16.84 -10.23
C GLN A 351 -3.30 -16.08 -10.17
N LEU A 352 -2.54 -16.13 -11.26
CA LEU A 352 -1.28 -15.41 -11.40
C LEU A 352 -1.49 -14.20 -12.31
N ASN A 353 -1.09 -13.03 -11.84
CA ASN A 353 -1.08 -11.82 -12.63
C ASN A 353 0.33 -11.58 -13.17
N ILE A 354 0.46 -11.55 -14.49
CA ILE A 354 1.71 -11.28 -15.20
C ILE A 354 1.69 -9.84 -15.70
N SER A 355 2.75 -9.10 -15.40
CA SER A 355 2.85 -7.66 -15.64
C SER A 355 3.11 -7.28 -17.10
N CYS A 356 3.77 -8.15 -17.88
CA CYS A 356 4.01 -7.94 -19.31
C CYS A 356 4.42 -9.24 -20.03
N ASP A 357 4.49 -9.19 -21.36
CA ASP A 357 4.90 -10.33 -22.20
C ASP A 357 6.31 -10.86 -21.88
N ASP A 358 7.26 -9.98 -21.56
CA ASP A 358 8.63 -10.40 -21.19
C ASP A 358 8.64 -11.27 -19.93
N GLU A 359 7.78 -10.97 -18.95
CA GLU A 359 7.63 -11.81 -17.76
C GLU A 359 7.00 -13.17 -18.12
N LEU A 360 6.00 -13.17 -19.00
CA LEU A 360 5.37 -14.40 -19.49
C LEU A 360 6.38 -15.31 -20.21
N ILE A 361 7.25 -14.74 -21.05
CA ILE A 361 8.29 -15.46 -21.77
C ILE A 361 9.23 -16.17 -20.79
N LEU A 362 9.70 -15.46 -19.75
CA LEU A 362 10.58 -16.04 -18.73
C LEU A 362 9.87 -17.12 -17.91
N LEU A 363 8.61 -16.90 -17.54
CA LEU A 363 7.83 -17.90 -16.83
C LEU A 363 7.64 -19.18 -17.68
N ASN A 364 7.28 -19.04 -18.95
CA ASN A 364 7.12 -20.17 -19.86
C ASN A 364 8.42 -20.95 -20.06
N HIS A 365 9.53 -20.24 -20.24
CA HIS A 365 10.85 -20.86 -20.38
C HIS A 365 11.21 -21.70 -19.15
N LEU A 366 10.97 -21.15 -17.96
CA LEU A 366 11.20 -21.84 -16.70
C LEU A 366 10.31 -23.07 -16.55
N LEU A 367 9.01 -22.96 -16.87
CA LEU A 367 8.07 -24.08 -16.77
C LEU A 367 8.43 -25.22 -17.74
N LYS A 368 8.88 -24.88 -18.96
CA LYS A 368 9.39 -25.85 -19.93
C LYS A 368 10.63 -26.58 -19.39
N HIS A 369 11.58 -25.85 -18.80
CA HIS A 369 12.75 -26.44 -18.16
C HIS A 369 12.38 -27.40 -17.01
N GLN A 370 11.37 -27.06 -16.20
CA GLN A 370 10.96 -27.87 -15.05
C GLN A 370 10.13 -29.11 -15.42
N THR A 371 9.48 -29.12 -16.58
CA THR A 371 8.58 -30.21 -17.02
C THR A 371 9.20 -31.10 -18.09
N ASN A 372 10.24 -30.66 -18.79
CA ASN A 372 10.71 -31.23 -20.05
C ASN A 372 9.59 -31.36 -21.11
N GLN A 373 8.52 -30.57 -20.99
CA GLN A 373 7.37 -30.54 -21.89
C GLN A 373 7.11 -29.11 -22.36
N ASP A 374 6.53 -28.96 -23.55
CA ASP A 374 6.06 -27.66 -24.00
C ASP A 374 4.88 -27.18 -23.14
N VAL A 375 4.85 -25.87 -22.82
CA VAL A 375 3.89 -25.28 -21.87
C VAL A 375 2.45 -25.48 -22.33
N GLU A 376 2.19 -25.43 -23.64
CA GLU A 376 0.87 -25.66 -24.23
C GLU A 376 0.34 -27.08 -23.99
N SER A 377 1.23 -28.04 -23.71
CA SER A 377 0.87 -29.41 -23.36
C SER A 377 0.73 -29.64 -21.85
N SER A 378 1.10 -28.65 -21.01
CA SER A 378 1.00 -28.77 -19.56
C SER A 378 -0.43 -28.56 -19.10
N SER A 379 -1.07 -29.63 -18.62
CA SER A 379 -2.44 -29.61 -18.06
C SER A 379 -2.66 -28.63 -16.90
N HIS A 380 -1.58 -28.11 -16.32
CA HIS A 380 -1.62 -27.23 -15.16
C HIS A 380 -1.92 -25.76 -15.48
N ILE A 381 -1.82 -25.32 -16.74
CA ILE A 381 -1.87 -23.88 -17.05
C ILE A 381 -2.94 -23.58 -18.09
N ASN A 382 -3.94 -22.82 -17.65
CA ASN A 382 -4.93 -22.23 -18.55
C ASN A 382 -4.65 -20.72 -18.67
N LEU A 383 -4.33 -20.30 -19.89
CA LEU A 383 -4.06 -18.91 -20.24
C LEU A 383 -5.38 -18.18 -20.55
N GLU A 384 -5.71 -17.15 -19.78
CA GLU A 384 -6.87 -16.29 -20.03
C GLU A 384 -6.40 -14.82 -20.18
N LYS A 385 -6.44 -14.28 -21.40
CA LYS A 385 -6.14 -12.86 -21.63
C LYS A 385 -7.35 -12.01 -21.24
N HIS A 386 -7.31 -11.45 -20.03
CA HIS A 386 -8.44 -10.73 -19.44
C HIS A 386 -8.46 -9.22 -19.73
N SER A 387 -7.37 -8.62 -20.25
CA SER A 387 -7.31 -7.18 -20.61
C SER A 387 -6.11 -6.84 -21.51
N GLN A 388 -6.10 -5.63 -22.10
CA GLN A 388 -4.96 -5.12 -22.89
C GLN A 388 -3.66 -4.95 -22.07
N ASN A 389 -3.74 -4.88 -20.74
CA ASN A 389 -2.60 -4.46 -19.89
C ASN A 389 -2.17 -5.49 -18.82
N SER A 390 -2.84 -6.62 -18.70
CA SER A 390 -2.43 -7.69 -17.78
C SER A 390 -2.86 -9.06 -18.29
N ILE A 391 -1.97 -10.04 -18.13
CA ILE A 391 -2.21 -11.42 -18.51
C ILE A 391 -2.52 -12.19 -17.23
N GLN A 392 -3.67 -12.85 -17.19
CA GLN A 392 -4.07 -13.68 -16.05
C GLN A 392 -3.83 -15.15 -16.41
N LEU A 393 -3.10 -15.85 -15.55
CA LEU A 393 -2.88 -17.28 -15.68
C LEU A 393 -3.62 -18.00 -14.57
N LYS A 394 -4.44 -18.97 -14.93
CA LYS A 394 -5.00 -19.91 -13.98
C LYS A 394 -4.06 -21.11 -13.87
N TYR A 395 -3.42 -21.25 -12.72
CA TYR A 395 -2.52 -22.36 -12.41
C TYR A 395 -3.26 -23.40 -11.58
N ASN A 396 -3.56 -24.55 -12.19
CA ASN A 396 -4.28 -25.67 -11.59
C ASN A 396 -3.30 -26.58 -10.82
N MET A 397 -3.69 -26.95 -9.60
CA MET A 397 -2.97 -27.86 -8.71
C MET A 397 -3.90 -29.02 -8.37
N ASN A 398 -3.36 -30.15 -7.92
CA ASN A 398 -4.18 -31.20 -7.31
C ASN A 398 -4.27 -31.00 -5.80
N ALA A 399 -5.39 -31.45 -5.22
CA ALA A 399 -5.62 -31.38 -3.78
C ALA A 399 -4.61 -32.18 -2.94
N LYS A 400 -3.92 -33.15 -3.56
CA LYS A 400 -2.92 -34.01 -2.92
C LYS A 400 -1.50 -33.44 -2.96
N ASP A 401 -1.28 -32.40 -3.75
CA ASP A 401 0.05 -31.84 -3.98
C ASP A 401 0.50 -30.98 -2.79
N GLU A 402 1.80 -30.86 -2.59
CA GLU A 402 2.37 -29.94 -1.60
C GLU A 402 2.52 -28.56 -2.22
N ASN A 403 1.58 -27.68 -1.85
CA ASN A 403 1.54 -26.32 -2.35
C ASN A 403 2.14 -25.36 -1.32
N LEU A 404 3.21 -24.67 -1.69
CA LEU A 404 3.97 -23.77 -0.82
C LEU A 404 4.00 -22.36 -1.42
N PHE A 405 3.81 -21.35 -0.57
CA PHE A 405 3.96 -19.95 -0.93
C PHE A 405 5.05 -19.30 -0.07
N ILE A 406 6.10 -18.79 -0.70
CA ILE A 406 7.24 -18.15 -0.03
C ILE A 406 7.16 -16.63 -0.25
N MET A 407 6.98 -15.88 0.83
CA MET A 407 6.88 -14.42 0.83
C MET A 407 7.68 -13.81 1.99
N LEU A 408 8.96 -13.56 1.74
CA LEU A 408 9.92 -13.02 2.71
C LEU A 408 9.89 -11.48 2.81
N GLY A 409 8.71 -10.88 2.65
CA GLY A 409 8.50 -9.43 2.67
C GLY A 409 8.70 -8.75 1.30
N SER A 410 8.59 -7.41 1.28
CA SER A 410 8.72 -6.62 0.03
C SER A 410 10.16 -6.49 -0.47
N GLN A 411 11.13 -6.83 0.39
CA GLN A 411 12.56 -6.79 0.11
C GLN A 411 13.12 -8.21 0.40
N PRO A 412 12.77 -9.20 -0.43
CA PRO A 412 13.09 -10.60 -0.15
C PRO A 412 14.61 -10.83 -0.14
N THR A 413 15.09 -11.67 0.78
CA THR A 413 16.49 -12.09 0.83
C THR A 413 16.74 -13.22 -0.17
N GLU A 414 17.45 -12.91 -1.26
CA GLU A 414 17.61 -13.82 -2.40
C GLU A 414 18.26 -15.14 -2.02
N SER A 415 19.32 -15.07 -1.21
CA SER A 415 20.06 -16.26 -0.76
C SER A 415 19.21 -17.19 0.09
N GLU A 416 18.26 -16.66 0.86
CA GLU A 416 17.34 -17.48 1.66
C GLU A 416 16.31 -18.17 0.78
N ILE A 417 15.78 -17.48 -0.23
CA ILE A 417 14.88 -18.08 -1.22
C ILE A 417 15.58 -19.18 -2.00
N GLN A 418 16.82 -18.96 -2.43
CA GLN A 418 17.62 -19.98 -3.12
C GLN A 418 17.81 -21.21 -2.25
N LYS A 419 18.10 -21.04 -0.95
CA LYS A 419 18.18 -22.16 0.01
C LYS A 419 16.86 -22.91 0.15
N HIS A 420 15.72 -22.22 0.24
CA HIS A 420 14.40 -22.88 0.23
C HIS A 420 14.21 -23.74 -1.02
N ILE A 421 14.63 -23.25 -2.19
CA ILE A 421 14.53 -23.99 -3.45
C ILE A 421 15.46 -25.20 -3.46
N ASP A 422 16.69 -25.08 -2.97
CA ASP A 422 17.63 -26.20 -2.87
C ASP A 422 17.13 -27.30 -1.91
N ASP A 423 16.52 -26.92 -0.78
CA ASP A 423 15.87 -27.85 0.15
C ASP A 423 14.66 -28.53 -0.50
N LEU A 424 13.85 -27.80 -1.27
CA LEU A 424 12.73 -28.36 -2.02
C LEU A 424 13.18 -29.31 -3.13
N ILE A 425 14.27 -29.01 -3.84
CA ILE A 425 14.87 -29.91 -4.83
C ILE A 425 15.27 -31.22 -4.14
N SER A 426 15.92 -31.13 -2.98
CA SER A 426 16.35 -32.30 -2.19
C SER A 426 15.15 -33.12 -1.70
N LYS A 427 14.11 -32.45 -1.18
CA LYS A 427 12.86 -33.07 -0.72
C LYS A 427 12.10 -33.75 -1.87
N ALA A 428 12.00 -33.10 -3.03
CA ALA A 428 11.31 -33.63 -4.19
C ALA A 428 12.00 -34.89 -4.76
N ARG A 429 13.34 -34.90 -4.79
CA ARG A 429 14.12 -36.09 -5.17
C ARG A 429 13.94 -37.25 -4.19
N ALA A 430 13.89 -36.96 -2.89
CA ALA A 430 13.66 -37.98 -1.86
C ALA A 430 12.22 -38.54 -1.89
N GLN A 431 11.27 -37.83 -2.49
CA GLN A 431 9.86 -38.19 -2.52
C GLN A 431 9.29 -38.08 -3.95
N PRO A 432 9.73 -38.94 -4.89
CA PRO A 432 9.36 -38.83 -6.31
C PRO A 432 7.86 -39.06 -6.59
N ASN A 433 7.15 -39.72 -5.67
CA ASN A 433 5.71 -40.00 -5.81
C ASN A 433 4.81 -38.86 -5.32
N LYS A 434 5.38 -37.68 -5.07
CA LYS A 434 4.67 -36.53 -4.52
C LYS A 434 5.00 -35.29 -5.32
N ASP A 435 3.97 -34.56 -5.75
CA ASP A 435 4.14 -33.32 -6.50
C ASP A 435 4.24 -32.11 -5.57
N TYR A 436 5.07 -31.16 -5.96
CA TYR A 436 5.39 -29.94 -5.24
C TYR A 436 5.18 -28.72 -6.14
N HIS A 437 4.35 -27.77 -5.70
CA HIS A 437 4.17 -26.48 -6.36
C HIS A 437 4.58 -25.37 -5.40
N THR A 438 5.62 -24.62 -5.76
CA THR A 438 6.14 -23.54 -4.92
C THR A 438 5.99 -22.21 -5.63
N PHE A 439 5.26 -21.28 -5.04
CA PHE A 439 5.11 -19.91 -5.52
C PHE A 439 6.04 -19.01 -4.73
N VAL A 440 6.89 -18.24 -5.41
CA VAL A 440 7.96 -17.47 -4.77
C VAL A 440 7.82 -16.00 -5.12
N PHE A 441 7.57 -15.15 -4.12
CA PHE A 441 7.58 -13.71 -4.35
C PHE A 441 9.01 -13.21 -4.60
N ALA A 442 9.24 -12.73 -5.83
CA ALA A 442 10.55 -12.32 -6.34
C ALA A 442 10.68 -10.79 -6.54
N GLY A 443 9.78 -10.01 -5.94
CA GLY A 443 9.76 -8.55 -6.06
C GLY A 443 9.36 -8.05 -7.45
N PRO A 444 9.29 -6.72 -7.66
CA PRO A 444 8.81 -6.14 -8.91
C PRO A 444 9.63 -6.57 -10.14
N PHE A 445 8.94 -6.95 -11.22
CA PHE A 445 9.58 -7.27 -12.50
C PHE A 445 9.95 -6.00 -13.26
N HIS A 446 11.15 -6.01 -13.84
CA HIS A 446 11.64 -4.92 -14.68
C HIS A 446 12.22 -5.48 -15.98
N ALA A 447 11.44 -5.41 -17.07
CA ALA A 447 11.82 -5.88 -18.40
C ALA A 447 13.22 -5.45 -18.85
N LYS A 448 13.58 -4.18 -18.64
CA LYS A 448 14.85 -3.59 -19.11
C LYS A 448 15.96 -3.51 -18.07
N LYS A 449 15.72 -3.96 -16.84
CA LYS A 449 16.71 -3.91 -15.75
C LYS A 449 16.97 -5.30 -15.21
N ASP A 450 18.14 -5.48 -14.60
CA ASP A 450 18.34 -6.64 -13.76
C ASP A 450 17.44 -6.54 -12.52
N CYS A 451 16.82 -7.65 -12.15
CA CYS A 451 15.88 -7.74 -11.02
C CYS A 451 15.89 -9.16 -10.45
N PHE A 452 15.47 -9.30 -9.20
CA PHE A 452 15.54 -10.58 -8.51
C PHE A 452 14.76 -11.69 -9.26
N TYR A 453 13.60 -11.39 -9.85
CA TYR A 453 12.88 -12.34 -10.71
C TYR A 453 13.77 -12.98 -11.79
N LYS A 454 14.59 -12.19 -12.50
CA LYS A 454 15.49 -12.68 -13.55
C LYS A 454 16.63 -13.51 -12.99
N ARG A 455 17.21 -13.07 -11.86
CA ARG A 455 18.26 -13.82 -11.16
C ARG A 455 17.75 -15.15 -10.61
N LEU A 456 16.52 -15.18 -10.10
CA LEU A 456 15.85 -16.39 -9.64
C LEU A 456 15.58 -17.35 -10.81
N HIS A 457 15.11 -16.83 -11.94
CA HIS A 457 14.96 -17.60 -13.17
C HIS A 457 16.31 -18.21 -13.61
N GLN A 458 17.39 -17.43 -13.66
CA GLN A 458 18.73 -17.94 -14.00
C GLN A 458 19.23 -19.00 -13.02
N PHE A 459 19.02 -18.78 -11.71
CA PHE A 459 19.37 -19.74 -10.67
C PHE A 459 18.65 -21.08 -10.90
N ILE A 460 17.35 -21.07 -11.19
CA ILE A 460 16.57 -22.29 -11.46
C ILE A 460 17.13 -23.02 -12.69
N LEU A 461 17.37 -22.32 -13.80
CA LEU A 461 17.90 -22.92 -15.03
C LEU A 461 19.31 -23.50 -14.90
N SER A 462 20.11 -22.98 -13.96
CA SER A 462 21.45 -23.50 -13.68
C SER A 462 21.46 -24.88 -13.02
N LYS A 463 20.31 -25.38 -12.55
CA LYS A 463 20.20 -26.67 -11.86
C LYS A 463 20.04 -27.79 -12.90
N THR A 464 21.12 -28.50 -13.19
CA THR A 464 21.20 -29.52 -14.27
C THR A 464 20.37 -30.79 -14.05
N SER A 465 19.93 -31.07 -12.82
CA SER A 465 19.13 -32.25 -12.47
C SER A 465 17.84 -31.83 -11.77
N TRP A 466 16.96 -31.13 -12.50
CA TRP A 466 15.70 -30.65 -11.94
C TRP A 466 14.71 -31.82 -11.70
N PRO A 467 14.14 -31.96 -10.49
CA PRO A 467 13.16 -33.01 -10.22
C PRO A 467 11.83 -32.73 -10.95
N SER A 468 11.33 -33.72 -11.71
CA SER A 468 10.14 -33.57 -12.56
C SER A 468 8.86 -33.27 -11.78
N ASN A 469 8.79 -33.71 -10.52
CA ASN A 469 7.71 -33.51 -9.55
C ASN A 469 7.81 -32.18 -8.77
N LEU A 470 8.73 -31.28 -9.12
CA LEU A 470 8.82 -29.94 -8.52
C LEU A 470 8.57 -28.84 -9.55
N LYS A 471 7.67 -27.92 -9.21
CA LYS A 471 7.44 -26.67 -9.94
C LYS A 471 7.71 -25.48 -9.04
N VAL A 472 8.49 -24.53 -9.52
CA VAL A 472 8.77 -23.28 -8.81
C VAL A 472 8.31 -22.12 -9.68
N VAL A 473 7.28 -21.39 -9.27
CA VAL A 473 6.68 -20.27 -10.01
C VAL A 473 7.10 -18.95 -9.37
N PRO A 474 8.00 -18.17 -9.99
CA PRO A 474 8.34 -16.84 -9.50
C PRO A 474 7.17 -15.86 -9.72
N LEU A 475 6.92 -14.99 -8.74
CA LEU A 475 5.86 -13.99 -8.74
C LEU A 475 6.45 -12.59 -8.65
N SER A 476 6.10 -11.70 -9.57
CA SER A 476 6.60 -10.32 -9.55
C SER A 476 5.67 -9.31 -8.88
N TYR A 477 4.38 -9.61 -8.88
CA TYR A 477 3.32 -8.72 -8.40
C TYR A 477 2.55 -9.38 -7.24
N GLN A 478 2.02 -8.53 -6.37
CA GLN A 478 1.26 -8.90 -5.19
C GLN A 478 -0.16 -8.33 -5.33
N ASP A 479 -0.90 -8.86 -6.30
CA ASP A 479 -2.32 -8.54 -6.39
C ASP A 479 -3.06 -9.14 -5.19
N GLN A 480 -4.07 -8.43 -4.69
CA GLN A 480 -4.81 -8.88 -3.51
C GLN A 480 -5.54 -10.19 -3.78
N LEU A 481 -6.13 -10.41 -4.96
CA LEU A 481 -6.80 -11.68 -5.28
C LEU A 481 -5.79 -12.82 -5.37
N GLN A 482 -4.64 -12.57 -5.99
CA GLN A 482 -3.55 -13.54 -6.06
C GLN A 482 -3.05 -13.93 -4.66
N ILE A 483 -2.72 -12.96 -3.80
CA ILE A 483 -2.25 -13.24 -2.44
C ILE A 483 -3.30 -14.01 -1.63
N VAL A 484 -4.57 -13.63 -1.71
CA VAL A 484 -5.67 -14.34 -1.01
C VAL A 484 -5.74 -15.79 -1.48
N SER A 485 -5.70 -16.02 -2.80
CA SER A 485 -5.71 -17.38 -3.35
C SER A 485 -4.50 -18.20 -2.87
N LEU A 486 -3.30 -17.61 -2.86
CA LEU A 486 -2.08 -18.26 -2.38
C LEU A 486 -2.15 -18.60 -0.90
N TYR A 487 -2.58 -17.67 -0.04
CA TYR A 487 -2.73 -17.95 1.38
C TYR A 487 -3.76 -19.06 1.66
N LEU A 488 -4.86 -19.11 0.91
CA LEU A 488 -5.90 -20.12 1.13
C LEU A 488 -5.54 -21.49 0.56
N MET A 489 -4.79 -21.53 -0.55
CA MET A 489 -4.45 -22.76 -1.27
C MET A 489 -3.09 -23.36 -0.88
N CYS A 490 -2.18 -22.57 -0.32
CA CYS A 490 -0.82 -23.00 -0.01
C CYS A 490 -0.51 -22.94 1.49
N ASP A 491 0.41 -23.80 1.91
CA ASP A 491 1.21 -23.54 3.10
C ASP A 491 2.08 -22.30 2.85
N THR A 492 2.43 -21.53 3.89
CA THR A 492 3.09 -20.23 3.69
C THR A 492 4.33 -20.07 4.53
N VAL A 493 5.39 -19.55 3.91
CA VAL A 493 6.65 -19.15 4.55
C VAL A 493 6.80 -17.63 4.47
N THR A 494 7.08 -16.97 5.60
CA THR A 494 7.23 -15.50 5.65
C THR A 494 8.16 -15.02 6.76
N HIS A 495 8.58 -13.75 6.77
CA HIS A 495 9.36 -13.12 7.86
C HIS A 495 8.47 -12.54 8.98
N SER A 496 7.14 -12.72 8.94
CA SER A 496 6.21 -12.12 9.92
C SER A 496 6.29 -10.59 10.01
N GLY A 497 6.46 -9.91 8.88
CA GLY A 497 6.31 -8.44 8.81
C GLY A 497 4.93 -7.99 9.31
N GLY A 498 4.81 -6.76 9.81
CA GLY A 498 3.59 -6.27 10.47
C GLY A 498 2.32 -6.44 9.63
N LEU A 499 2.33 -5.94 8.39
CA LEU A 499 1.18 -6.03 7.49
C LEU A 499 0.85 -7.48 7.09
N THR A 500 1.87 -8.26 6.72
CA THR A 500 1.71 -9.70 6.42
C THR A 500 1.09 -10.45 7.59
N SER A 501 1.51 -10.14 8.81
CA SER A 501 0.95 -10.74 10.02
C SER A 501 -0.53 -10.38 10.19
N MET A 502 -0.91 -9.13 9.90
CA MET A 502 -2.31 -8.70 9.91
C MET A 502 -3.14 -9.43 8.85
N GLU A 503 -2.63 -9.57 7.63
CA GLU A 503 -3.27 -10.31 6.54
C GLU A 503 -3.52 -11.79 6.93
N LEU A 504 -2.51 -12.46 7.50
CA LEU A 504 -2.64 -13.85 7.96
C LEU A 504 -3.69 -14.00 9.07
N LEU A 505 -3.78 -13.03 9.98
CA LEU A 505 -4.83 -13.01 11.01
C LEU A 505 -6.24 -12.82 10.41
N VAL A 506 -6.37 -12.04 9.35
CA VAL A 506 -7.64 -11.89 8.62
C VAL A 506 -7.98 -13.19 7.88
N ILE A 507 -7.03 -13.79 7.16
CA ILE A 507 -7.21 -15.06 6.44
C ILE A 507 -7.66 -16.18 7.39
N GLN A 508 -7.09 -16.26 8.59
CA GLN A 508 -7.48 -17.28 9.56
C GLN A 508 -8.98 -17.23 9.90
N LYS A 509 -9.60 -16.04 9.91
CA LYS A 509 -11.05 -15.95 10.15
C LYS A 509 -11.87 -16.66 9.09
N VAL A 510 -11.39 -16.69 7.86
CA VAL A 510 -12.07 -17.41 6.77
C VAL A 510 -11.75 -18.89 6.79
N LEU A 511 -10.51 -19.29 7.06
CA LEU A 511 -10.18 -20.71 7.23
C LEU A 511 -10.98 -21.39 8.36
N LYS A 512 -11.38 -20.64 9.40
CA LYS A 512 -12.30 -21.16 10.43
C LYS A 512 -13.67 -21.59 9.90
N LYS A 513 -14.12 -21.06 8.75
CA LYS A 513 -15.34 -21.51 8.07
C LYS A 513 -15.14 -22.82 7.30
N TYR A 514 -13.89 -23.23 7.07
CA TYR A 514 -13.50 -24.44 6.35
C TYR A 514 -12.57 -25.32 7.21
N PRO A 515 -13.08 -25.90 8.31
CA PRO A 515 -12.25 -26.57 9.32
C PRO A 515 -11.51 -27.83 8.81
N HIS A 516 -11.95 -28.40 7.68
CA HIS A 516 -11.27 -29.50 7.01
C HIS A 516 -9.95 -29.08 6.34
N ILE A 517 -9.68 -27.78 6.29
CA ILE A 517 -8.54 -27.21 5.57
C ILE A 517 -7.52 -26.75 6.58
N LYS A 518 -6.39 -27.45 6.57
CA LYS A 518 -5.25 -27.12 7.41
C LYS A 518 -4.16 -26.57 6.50
N ARG A 519 -3.75 -25.34 6.76
CA ARG A 519 -2.61 -24.70 6.11
C ARG A 519 -1.55 -24.40 7.15
N LYS A 520 -0.33 -24.89 6.92
CA LYS A 520 0.82 -24.60 7.78
C LYS A 520 1.30 -23.19 7.50
N ARG A 521 1.65 -22.48 8.57
CA ARG A 521 2.21 -21.14 8.51
C ARG A 521 3.58 -21.19 9.17
N SER A 522 4.61 -20.94 8.39
CA SER A 522 5.99 -21.02 8.81
C SER A 522 6.61 -19.63 8.78
N ILE A 523 7.34 -19.29 9.83
CA ILE A 523 8.13 -18.07 9.90
C ILE A 523 9.58 -18.44 9.63
N HIS A 524 10.09 -17.98 8.48
CA HIS A 524 11.48 -18.19 8.12
C HIS A 524 12.38 -17.41 9.08
N VAL A 525 13.43 -18.09 9.51
CA VAL A 525 14.47 -17.52 10.34
C VAL A 525 15.83 -17.90 9.76
N PRO A 526 16.72 -16.92 9.50
CA PRO A 526 18.08 -17.23 9.10
C PRO A 526 18.77 -18.11 10.16
N SER A 527 19.34 -19.23 9.73
CA SER A 527 20.18 -20.06 10.59
C SER A 527 21.49 -19.32 10.86
N ILE A 528 21.74 -18.98 12.13
CA ILE A 528 23.02 -18.45 12.58
C ILE A 528 23.58 -19.44 13.59
N LYS A 529 24.79 -19.92 13.32
CA LYS A 529 25.50 -20.86 14.19
C LYS A 529 25.47 -20.36 15.64
N ASP A 530 25.19 -21.28 16.57
CA ASP A 530 25.22 -21.03 18.02
C ASP A 530 24.20 -19.99 18.53
N ARG A 531 23.16 -19.66 17.74
CA ARG A 531 22.05 -18.79 18.16
C ARG A 531 20.72 -19.53 18.14
N LYS A 532 19.89 -19.28 19.16
CA LYS A 532 18.48 -19.68 19.12
C LYS A 532 17.80 -18.99 17.93
N PRO A 533 16.98 -19.70 17.13
CA PRO A 533 16.34 -19.13 15.94
C PRO A 533 15.65 -17.79 16.20
N GLU A 534 14.85 -17.69 17.26
CA GLU A 534 14.16 -16.43 17.60
C GLU A 534 15.10 -15.22 17.80
N ASN A 535 16.37 -15.43 18.13
CA ASN A 535 17.33 -14.34 18.32
C ASN A 535 17.94 -13.85 17.00
N CYS A 536 17.78 -14.61 15.91
CA CYS A 536 18.16 -14.23 14.56
C CYS A 536 17.14 -13.29 13.92
N MET A 537 15.92 -13.18 14.48
CA MET A 537 14.89 -12.27 13.98
C MET A 537 15.08 -10.83 14.49
N PRO A 538 14.68 -9.80 13.72
CA PRO A 538 14.41 -8.47 14.24
C PRO A 538 13.37 -8.50 15.37
N PRO A 539 13.46 -7.63 16.39
CA PRO A 539 12.58 -7.69 17.57
C PRO A 539 11.10 -7.54 17.23
N TRP A 540 10.72 -6.66 16.30
CA TRP A 540 9.32 -6.48 15.92
C TRP A 540 8.74 -7.70 15.19
N GLU A 541 9.50 -8.32 14.29
CA GLU A 541 9.12 -9.58 13.64
C GLU A 541 8.98 -10.71 14.66
N LYS A 542 9.90 -10.82 15.62
CA LYS A 542 9.75 -11.75 16.75
C LYS A 542 8.43 -11.52 17.50
N GLY A 543 8.09 -10.26 17.78
CA GLY A 543 6.81 -9.89 18.40
C GLY A 543 5.60 -10.34 17.60
N ASN A 544 5.64 -10.12 16.28
CA ASN A 544 4.59 -10.55 15.36
C ASN A 544 4.47 -12.09 15.31
N PHE A 545 5.60 -12.80 15.20
CA PHE A 545 5.65 -14.26 15.25
C PHE A 545 4.98 -14.83 16.49
N HIS A 546 5.29 -14.34 17.69
CA HIS A 546 4.66 -14.86 18.92
C HIS A 546 3.14 -14.72 18.90
N VAL A 547 2.62 -13.65 18.29
CA VAL A 547 1.16 -13.49 18.12
C VAL A 547 0.62 -14.49 17.10
N LEU A 548 1.29 -14.67 15.96
CA LEU A 548 0.89 -15.65 14.94
C LEU A 548 0.95 -17.08 15.49
N GLN A 549 2.00 -17.45 16.22
CA GLN A 549 2.15 -18.76 16.85
C GLN A 549 0.94 -19.09 17.73
N LYS A 550 0.53 -18.20 18.63
CA LYS A 550 -0.65 -18.47 19.49
C LYS A 550 -1.97 -18.40 18.72
N LYS A 551 -2.14 -17.43 17.81
CA LYS A 551 -3.45 -17.17 17.19
C LYS A 551 -3.77 -18.14 16.06
N ILE A 552 -2.76 -18.57 15.32
CA ILE A 552 -2.92 -19.34 14.08
C ILE A 552 -1.99 -20.57 14.01
N GLY A 553 -1.23 -20.86 15.07
CA GLY A 553 -0.35 -22.04 15.11
C GLY A 553 0.89 -21.92 14.23
N ALA A 554 1.40 -20.69 14.00
CA ALA A 554 2.59 -20.51 13.18
C ALA A 554 3.84 -21.12 13.84
N GLU A 555 4.70 -21.73 13.04
CA GLU A 555 5.93 -22.43 13.47
C GLU A 555 7.18 -21.73 12.94
N LEU A 556 8.33 -21.90 13.61
CA LEU A 556 9.61 -21.42 13.08
C LEU A 556 10.15 -22.41 12.06
N LEU A 557 10.64 -21.89 10.94
CA LEU A 557 11.34 -22.67 9.93
C LEU A 557 12.79 -22.18 9.87
N VAL A 558 13.71 -23.09 10.17
CA VAL A 558 15.15 -22.88 10.08
C VAL A 558 15.68 -23.81 9.01
N LEU A 559 16.25 -23.26 7.96
CA LEU A 559 16.91 -24.06 6.93
C LEU A 559 18.25 -24.55 7.43
N THR A 560 18.52 -25.84 7.27
CA THR A 560 19.83 -26.42 7.58
C THR A 560 20.84 -25.93 6.54
N SER A 561 21.98 -25.44 7.02
CA SER A 561 23.07 -24.90 6.20
C SER A 561 23.86 -25.97 5.48
#